data_AF-A0A7K1J213-F1
#
_entry.id   AF-A0A7K1J213-F1
#
_cell.length_a   1.000
_cell.length_b   1.000
_cell.length_c   1.000
_cell.angle_alpha   90.00
_cell.angle_beta   90.00
_cell.angle_gamma   90.00
#
_symmetry.space_group_name_H-M   'P 1'
#
loop_
_entity.id
_entity.type
_entity.pdbx_description
1 polymer ?
#
loop_
_entity_poly.entity_id
_entity_poly.type
_entity_poly.pdbx_seq_one_letter_code
_entity_poly.pdbx_strand_id
1 'polypeptide(L)'
;MSNPLLNEKRLKQAAAANDSGWAAPDESTRRGNVDPLNDGPTTPWVPTGRTMTVAGTANATAVLFVLLLAAAVVGWLGVDAPDGQVYKFPAYAIGGLLVGFGLAIFLSFKPHLAKFLAPVYAIAEGLFVGAISKAYETYYDGIVVQAAGATIAVFAVMLTMYSLRIIKVT
;
A
#
# COMPACT_ATOMS: atom_id res chain seq x y z
N MET A 1 10.57 43.08 -31.80
CA MET A 1 11.43 42.38 -30.81
C MET A 1 10.71 41.09 -30.45
N SER A 2 11.30 39.92 -30.67
CA SER A 2 10.70 38.64 -30.31
C SER A 2 10.51 38.58 -28.79
N ASN A 3 9.27 38.34 -28.35
CA ASN A 3 8.92 38.27 -26.94
C ASN A 3 9.79 37.19 -26.27
N PRO A 4 10.63 37.52 -25.28
CA PRO A 4 11.52 36.53 -24.64
C PRO A 4 10.75 35.35 -24.03
N LEU A 5 9.45 35.52 -23.77
CA LEU A 5 8.52 34.50 -23.27
C LEU A 5 8.11 33.45 -24.32
N LEU A 6 8.01 33.83 -25.59
CA LEU A 6 7.53 32.95 -26.68
C LEU A 6 8.67 32.57 -27.61
N ASN A 7 9.76 32.06 -27.04
CA ASN A 7 10.89 31.56 -27.80
C ASN A 7 10.71 30.05 -28.07
N GLU A 8 10.89 29.63 -29.31
CA GLU A 8 10.82 28.22 -29.75
C GLU A 8 11.72 27.30 -28.92
N LYS A 9 12.89 27.77 -28.47
CA LYS A 9 13.76 26.99 -27.58
C LYS A 9 13.10 26.70 -26.23
N ARG A 10 12.35 27.66 -25.68
CA ARG A 10 11.62 27.52 -24.40
C ARG A 10 10.36 26.68 -24.57
N LEU A 11 9.64 26.85 -25.69
CA LEU A 11 8.49 26.00 -26.02
C LEU A 11 8.90 24.54 -26.24
N LYS A 12 10.04 24.29 -26.92
CA LYS A 12 10.60 22.94 -27.09
C LYS A 12 11.08 22.34 -25.77
N GLN A 13 11.67 23.14 -24.89
CA GLN A 13 12.10 22.68 -23.57
C GLN A 13 10.91 22.39 -22.65
N ALA A 14 9.84 23.20 -22.71
CA ALA A 14 8.60 22.95 -21.99
C ALA A 14 7.86 21.71 -22.54
N ALA A 15 7.83 21.53 -23.87
CA ALA A 15 7.27 20.35 -24.51
C ALA A 15 8.08 19.06 -24.20
N ALA A 16 9.40 19.17 -24.10
CA ALA A 16 10.28 18.05 -23.71
C ALA A 16 10.22 17.75 -22.20
N ALA A 17 9.90 18.76 -21.37
CA ALA A 17 9.62 18.57 -19.94
C ALA A 17 8.19 18.07 -19.68
N ASN A 18 7.34 18.03 -20.72
CA ASN A 18 5.96 17.57 -20.67
C ASN A 18 5.84 16.04 -20.79
N ASP A 19 6.76 15.31 -20.16
CA ASP A 19 6.51 13.95 -19.63
C ASP A 19 5.64 14.02 -18.35
N SER A 20 4.99 15.17 -18.13
CA SER A 20 3.99 15.43 -17.09
C SER A 20 2.71 14.64 -17.38
N GLY A 21 2.77 13.34 -17.10
CA GLY A 21 1.60 12.66 -16.55
C GLY A 21 1.09 13.42 -15.33
N TRP A 22 -0.10 13.07 -14.85
CA TRP A 22 -0.74 13.62 -13.64
C TRP A 22 0.09 13.52 -12.33
N ALA A 23 1.33 13.04 -12.40
CA ALA A 23 2.27 12.95 -11.29
C ALA A 23 3.05 14.25 -11.09
N ALA A 24 3.46 14.50 -9.84
CA ALA A 24 4.32 15.63 -9.49
C ALA A 24 5.64 15.59 -10.30
N PRO A 25 6.16 16.75 -10.75
CA PRO A 25 7.38 16.82 -11.56
C PRO A 25 8.58 16.16 -10.85
N ASP A 26 9.45 15.55 -11.67
CA ASP A 26 10.63 14.82 -11.22
C ASP A 26 11.57 15.69 -10.34
N GLU A 27 12.30 15.04 -9.44
CA GLU A 27 13.24 15.72 -8.54
C GLU A 27 14.40 16.38 -9.30
N SER A 28 14.69 15.95 -10.53
CA SER A 28 15.67 16.58 -11.42
C SER A 28 15.24 17.97 -11.91
N THR A 29 13.94 18.22 -12.10
CA THR A 29 13.37 19.55 -12.38
C THR A 29 13.29 20.42 -11.13
N ARG A 30 13.43 19.85 -9.93
CA ARG A 30 13.51 20.56 -8.63
C ARG A 30 14.83 21.32 -8.43
N ARG A 31 15.86 21.01 -9.21
CA ARG A 31 17.24 21.53 -9.07
C ARG A 31 17.74 22.32 -10.29
N GLY A 32 16.84 22.82 -11.13
CA GLY A 32 17.18 23.78 -12.17
C GLY A 32 17.10 25.19 -11.61
N ASN A 33 18.19 25.95 -11.73
CA ASN A 33 18.35 27.39 -11.47
C ASN A 33 17.43 28.31 -12.32
N VAL A 34 16.23 27.85 -12.67
CA VAL A 34 15.17 28.69 -13.20
C VAL A 34 14.48 29.31 -12.01
N ASP A 35 14.93 30.50 -11.65
CA ASP A 35 14.20 31.39 -10.75
C ASP A 35 12.72 31.37 -11.20
N PRO A 36 11.77 31.15 -10.27
CA PRO A 36 10.35 31.27 -10.60
C PRO A 36 10.14 32.60 -11.32
N LEU A 37 9.34 32.62 -12.39
CA LEU A 37 8.86 33.90 -12.92
C LEU A 37 8.20 34.65 -11.76
N ASN A 38 8.85 35.72 -11.29
CA ASN A 38 8.44 36.49 -10.14
C ASN A 38 7.52 37.62 -10.62
N ASP A 39 6.21 37.35 -10.60
CA ASP A 39 5.14 38.31 -10.92
C ASP A 39 4.51 38.96 -9.67
N GLY A 40 5.17 38.85 -8.52
CA GLY A 40 4.67 39.31 -7.22
C GLY A 40 5.17 38.41 -6.09
N PRO A 41 4.64 38.55 -4.85
CA PRO A 41 4.98 37.64 -3.76
C PRO A 41 4.62 36.19 -4.10
N THR A 42 5.56 35.46 -4.70
CA THR A 42 5.39 34.03 -4.97
C THR A 42 5.57 33.30 -3.64
N THR A 43 4.53 32.64 -3.16
CA THR A 43 4.69 31.69 -2.06
C THR A 43 5.60 30.57 -2.57
N PRO A 44 6.75 30.29 -1.92
CA PRO A 44 7.51 29.11 -2.26
C PRO A 44 6.57 27.91 -2.11
N TRP A 45 6.42 27.10 -3.16
CA TRP A 45 5.76 25.81 -3.00
C TRP A 45 6.68 24.95 -2.14
N VAL A 46 6.47 25.00 -0.83
CA VAL A 46 7.09 24.08 0.12
C VAL A 46 6.21 22.86 0.13
N PRO A 47 6.63 21.71 -0.43
CA PRO A 47 5.89 20.48 -0.26
C PRO A 47 5.78 20.20 1.24
N THR A 48 4.59 20.36 1.79
CA THR A 48 4.26 19.88 3.14
C THR A 48 4.22 18.35 3.09
N GLY A 49 5.40 17.72 3.05
CA GLY A 49 5.55 16.26 3.10
C GLY A 49 6.40 15.65 1.99
N ARG A 50 6.81 14.39 2.20
CA ARG A 50 7.44 13.56 1.18
C ARG A 50 6.37 13.09 0.19
N THR A 51 6.62 13.25 -1.11
CA THR A 51 5.74 12.69 -2.15
C THR A 51 5.74 11.16 -2.06
N MET A 52 4.60 10.53 -2.33
CA MET A 52 4.51 9.06 -2.35
C MET A 52 5.34 8.53 -3.52
N THR A 53 6.31 7.65 -3.21
CA THR A 53 7.13 6.97 -4.22
C THR A 53 6.68 5.53 -4.37
N VAL A 54 6.86 4.96 -5.56
CA VAL A 54 6.59 3.53 -5.83
C VAL A 54 7.41 2.63 -4.89
N ALA A 55 8.67 3.00 -4.61
CA ALA A 55 9.50 2.27 -3.65
C ALA A 55 8.94 2.38 -2.21
N GLY A 56 8.43 3.55 -1.84
CA GLY A 56 7.81 3.78 -0.53
C GLY A 56 6.53 2.98 -0.35
N THR A 57 5.66 2.92 -1.36
CA THR A 57 4.43 2.12 -1.32
C THR A 57 4.74 0.63 -1.30
N ALA A 58 5.70 0.16 -2.11
CA ALA A 58 6.13 -1.24 -2.11
C ALA A 58 6.68 -1.70 -0.76
N ASN A 59 7.51 -0.87 -0.11
CA ASN A 59 8.03 -1.19 1.22
C ASN A 59 6.91 -1.18 2.29
N ALA A 60 6.00 -0.21 2.21
CA ALA A 60 4.88 -0.13 3.14
C ALA A 60 3.95 -1.34 3.04
N THR A 61 3.60 -1.78 1.81
CA THR A 61 2.78 -2.97 1.60
C THR A 61 3.49 -4.25 2.05
N ALA A 62 4.81 -4.36 1.81
CA ALA A 62 5.60 -5.49 2.29
C ALA A 62 5.56 -5.62 3.82
N VAL A 63 5.79 -4.51 4.55
CA VAL A 63 5.75 -4.49 6.01
C VAL A 63 4.37 -4.86 6.54
N LEU A 64 3.30 -4.28 5.97
CA LEU A 64 1.93 -4.60 6.37
C LEU A 64 1.58 -6.06 6.07
N PHE A 65 2.06 -6.60 4.96
CA PHE A 65 1.81 -7.98 4.58
C PHE A 65 2.49 -8.98 5.53
N VAL A 66 3.75 -8.74 5.89
CA VAL A 66 4.46 -9.58 6.87
C VAL A 66 3.75 -9.55 8.23
N LEU A 67 3.30 -8.37 8.65
CA LEU A 67 2.60 -8.19 9.91
C LEU A 67 1.23 -8.88 9.92
N LEU A 68 0.51 -8.85 8.79
CA LEU A 68 -0.71 -9.63 8.59
C LEU A 68 -0.43 -11.14 8.66
N LEU A 69 0.60 -11.64 7.97
CA LEU A 69 0.96 -13.06 8.01
C LEU A 69 1.35 -13.53 9.42
N ALA A 70 2.13 -12.73 10.16
CA ALA A 70 2.48 -13.04 11.53
C ALA A 70 1.23 -13.14 12.43
N ALA A 71 0.29 -12.21 12.28
CA ALA A 71 -0.99 -12.25 12.96
C ALA A 71 -1.85 -13.45 12.53
N ALA A 72 -1.84 -13.82 11.25
CA ALA A 72 -2.55 -15.00 10.74
C ALA A 72 -2.02 -16.30 11.32
N VAL A 73 -0.70 -16.44 11.49
CA VAL A 73 -0.10 -17.59 12.17
C VAL A 73 -0.57 -17.66 13.63
N VAL A 74 -0.63 -16.54 14.34
CA VAL A 74 -1.16 -16.49 15.71
C VAL A 74 -2.64 -16.87 15.74
N GLY A 75 -3.44 -16.38 14.80
CA GLY A 75 -4.85 -16.72 14.65
C GLY A 75 -5.06 -18.22 14.38
N TRP A 76 -4.20 -18.82 13.56
CA TRP A 76 -4.20 -20.24 13.27
C TRP A 76 -3.85 -21.11 14.48
N LEU A 77 -2.84 -20.69 15.25
CA LEU A 77 -2.43 -21.39 16.48
C LEU A 77 -3.43 -21.26 17.63
N GLY A 78 -4.22 -20.18 17.65
CA GLY A 78 -5.24 -19.92 18.68
C GLY A 78 -6.55 -20.68 18.48
N VAL A 79 -6.71 -21.41 17.38
CA VAL A 79 -7.89 -22.25 17.12
C VAL A 79 -7.54 -23.71 17.44
N ASP A 80 -7.95 -24.15 18.63
CA ASP A 80 -7.99 -25.57 18.96
C ASP A 80 -9.18 -26.19 18.23
N ALA A 81 -8.89 -27.11 17.31
CA ALA A 81 -9.90 -27.93 16.64
C ALA A 81 -9.70 -29.40 17.06
N PRO A 82 -10.27 -29.83 18.21
CA PRO A 82 -10.31 -31.24 18.56
C PRO A 82 -11.25 -31.96 17.60
N ASP A 83 -10.81 -33.09 17.06
CA ASP A 83 -11.61 -33.97 16.20
C ASP A 83 -12.99 -34.25 16.83
N GLY A 84 -14.05 -33.73 16.22
CA GLY A 84 -15.43 -34.13 16.50
C GLY A 84 -16.26 -33.30 17.49
N GLN A 85 -15.85 -32.09 17.90
CA GLN A 85 -16.72 -31.19 18.69
C GLN A 85 -16.93 -29.80 18.08
N VAL A 86 -18.07 -29.20 18.46
CA VAL A 86 -18.59 -27.89 18.03
C VAL A 86 -17.49 -26.83 17.97
N TYR A 87 -17.36 -26.19 16.80
CA TYR A 87 -16.47 -25.06 16.56
C TYR A 87 -16.58 -24.02 17.67
N LYS A 88 -15.58 -23.98 18.55
CA LYS A 88 -15.33 -22.82 19.39
C LYS A 88 -14.51 -21.84 18.57
N PHE A 89 -15.20 -21.03 17.77
CA PHE A 89 -14.56 -19.84 17.22
C PHE A 89 -14.00 -19.03 18.41
N PRO A 90 -12.68 -18.79 18.48
CA PRO A 90 -12.12 -18.02 19.56
C PRO A 90 -12.75 -16.63 19.52
N ALA A 91 -13.14 -16.09 20.68
CA ALA A 91 -13.79 -14.78 20.78
C ALA A 91 -12.97 -13.66 20.10
N TYR A 92 -11.65 -13.83 20.05
CA TYR A 92 -10.72 -12.95 19.35
C TYR A 92 -10.85 -12.97 17.82
N ALA A 93 -11.33 -14.04 17.19
CA ALA A 93 -11.59 -14.09 15.75
C ALA A 93 -12.81 -13.23 15.39
N ILE A 94 -13.90 -13.35 16.16
CA ILE A 94 -15.09 -12.50 16.01
C ILE A 94 -14.75 -11.05 16.35
N GLY A 95 -13.94 -10.83 17.39
CA GLY A 95 -13.38 -9.51 17.70
C GLY A 95 -12.53 -8.94 16.57
N GLY A 96 -11.68 -9.78 15.94
CA GLY A 96 -10.87 -9.42 14.78
C GLY A 96 -11.71 -9.00 13.58
N LEU A 97 -12.78 -9.72 13.27
CA LEU A 97 -13.76 -9.34 12.23
C LEU A 97 -14.38 -7.97 12.52
N LEU A 98 -14.92 -7.78 13.73
CA LEU A 98 -15.61 -6.53 14.08
C LEU A 98 -14.66 -5.33 14.09
N VAL A 99 -13.45 -5.50 14.62
CA VAL A 99 -12.41 -4.47 14.66
C VAL A 99 -11.88 -4.19 13.26
N GLY A 100 -11.59 -5.24 12.47
CA GLY A 100 -11.12 -5.12 11.09
C GLY A 100 -12.14 -4.41 10.20
N PHE A 101 -13.39 -4.86 10.23
CA PHE A 101 -14.49 -4.24 9.49
C PHE A 101 -14.75 -2.79 9.91
N GLY A 102 -14.75 -2.52 11.22
CA GLY A 102 -14.90 -1.17 11.76
C GLY A 102 -13.76 -0.24 11.33
N LEU A 103 -12.51 -0.71 11.40
CA LEU A 103 -11.35 0.05 10.93
C LEU A 103 -11.41 0.29 9.42
N ALA A 104 -11.81 -0.69 8.62
CA ALA A 104 -11.92 -0.53 7.17
C ALA A 104 -12.91 0.58 6.79
N ILE A 105 -14.08 0.60 7.42
CA ILE A 105 -15.07 1.67 7.23
C ILE A 105 -14.49 3.01 7.71
N PHE A 106 -13.89 3.06 8.90
CA PHE A 106 -13.33 4.29 9.44
C PHE A 106 -12.20 4.87 8.58
N LEU A 107 -11.31 4.03 8.04
CA LEU A 107 -10.23 4.43 7.15
C LEU A 107 -10.75 4.99 5.83
N SER A 108 -11.90 4.51 5.36
CA SER A 108 -12.54 5.00 4.14
C SER A 108 -12.96 6.48 4.29
N PHE A 109 -13.32 6.91 5.50
CA PHE A 109 -13.63 8.32 5.80
C PHE A 109 -12.40 9.15 6.19
N LYS A 110 -11.37 8.53 6.79
CA LYS A 110 -10.17 9.23 7.30
C LYS A 110 -8.86 8.58 6.83
N PRO A 111 -8.50 8.69 5.53
CA PRO A 111 -7.31 8.05 4.99
C PRO A 111 -5.99 8.62 5.54
N HIS A 112 -5.98 9.85 6.05
CA HIS A 112 -4.78 10.46 6.65
C HIS A 112 -4.28 9.72 7.90
N LEU A 113 -5.14 8.95 8.58
CA LEU A 113 -4.79 8.16 9.77
C LEU A 113 -4.23 6.78 9.43
N ALA A 114 -4.17 6.42 8.13
CA ALA A 114 -3.72 5.10 7.69
C ALA A 114 -2.32 4.74 8.19
N LYS A 115 -1.43 5.72 8.40
CA LYS A 115 -0.08 5.46 8.92
C LYS A 115 -0.08 4.74 10.28
N PHE A 116 -1.09 5.00 11.12
CA PHE A 116 -1.19 4.43 12.46
C PHE A 116 -2.19 3.29 12.52
N LEU A 117 -3.30 3.38 11.79
CA LEU A 117 -4.36 2.37 11.85
C LEU A 117 -4.11 1.20 10.90
N ALA A 118 -3.32 1.35 9.82
CA ALA A 118 -3.06 0.24 8.90
C ALA A 118 -2.35 -0.95 9.57
N PRO A 119 -1.33 -0.76 10.44
CA PRO A 119 -0.77 -1.87 11.20
C PRO A 119 -1.80 -2.55 12.12
N VAL A 120 -2.62 -1.77 12.82
CA VAL A 120 -3.66 -2.32 13.71
C VAL A 120 -4.69 -3.13 12.92
N TYR A 121 -5.11 -2.60 11.77
CA TYR A 121 -6.01 -3.29 10.84
C TYR A 121 -5.38 -4.61 10.34
N ALA A 122 -4.12 -4.59 9.93
CA ALA A 122 -3.42 -5.78 9.45
C ALA A 122 -3.31 -6.88 10.53
N ILE A 123 -3.14 -6.53 11.81
CA ILE A 123 -3.18 -7.51 12.92
C ILE A 123 -4.58 -8.08 13.09
N ALA A 124 -5.60 -7.22 13.19
CA ALA A 124 -6.97 -7.64 13.43
C ALA A 124 -7.49 -8.55 12.30
N GLU A 125 -7.26 -8.13 11.06
CA GLU A 125 -7.65 -8.89 9.87
C GLU A 125 -6.84 -10.19 9.76
N GLY A 126 -5.53 -10.14 10.01
CA GLY A 126 -4.66 -11.32 10.00
C GLY A 126 -5.15 -12.38 11.00
N LEU A 127 -5.44 -12.00 12.25
CA LEU A 127 -5.97 -12.91 13.27
C LEU A 127 -7.28 -13.57 12.83
N PHE A 128 -8.19 -12.79 12.26
CA PHE A 128 -9.48 -13.29 11.78
C PHE A 128 -9.32 -14.28 10.62
N VAL A 129 -8.55 -13.90 9.59
CA VAL A 129 -8.29 -14.75 8.43
C VAL A 129 -7.58 -16.04 8.85
N GLY A 130 -6.57 -15.95 9.73
CA GLY A 130 -5.86 -17.13 10.24
C GLY A 130 -6.75 -18.11 11.00
N ALA A 131 -7.67 -17.60 11.82
CA ALA A 131 -8.62 -18.43 12.55
C ALA A 131 -9.63 -19.12 11.61
N ILE A 132 -10.15 -18.39 10.62
CA ILE A 132 -11.03 -18.96 9.58
C ILE A 132 -10.29 -19.99 8.73
N SER A 133 -9.04 -19.71 8.37
CA SER A 133 -8.18 -20.61 7.63
C SER A 133 -8.02 -21.94 8.36
N LYS A 134 -7.78 -21.93 9.67
CA LYS A 134 -7.72 -23.18 10.47
C LYS A 134 -9.06 -23.91 10.48
N ALA A 135 -10.17 -23.16 10.49
CA ALA A 135 -11.50 -23.73 10.47
C ALA A 135 -11.84 -24.45 9.15
N TYR A 136 -11.31 -24.01 8.01
CA TYR A 136 -11.51 -24.70 6.73
C TYR A 136 -10.57 -25.89 6.54
N GLU A 137 -9.36 -25.83 7.12
CA GLU A 137 -8.38 -26.92 7.03
C GLU A 137 -8.89 -28.23 7.64
N THR A 138 -9.69 -28.17 8.71
CA THR A 138 -10.29 -29.37 9.32
C THR A 138 -11.34 -30.05 8.45
N TYR A 139 -11.94 -29.34 7.50
CA TYR A 139 -12.83 -29.95 6.50
C TYR A 139 -12.06 -30.47 5.29
N TYR A 140 -10.99 -29.78 4.92
CA TYR A 140 -10.17 -30.12 3.76
C TYR A 140 -8.68 -29.93 4.08
N ASP A 141 -8.04 -31.04 4.43
CA ASP A 141 -6.64 -31.07 4.82
C ASP A 141 -5.71 -30.60 3.68
N GLY A 142 -4.79 -29.69 3.99
CA GLY A 142 -3.77 -29.15 3.09
C GLY A 142 -4.23 -28.08 2.09
N ILE A 143 -5.53 -27.81 1.94
CA ILE A 143 -6.01 -26.83 0.94
C ILE A 143 -5.56 -25.41 1.30
N VAL A 144 -5.57 -25.07 2.59
CA VAL A 144 -5.37 -23.67 2.99
C VAL A 144 -3.91 -23.26 2.85
N VAL A 145 -2.97 -24.15 3.15
CA VAL A 145 -1.54 -23.90 2.95
C VAL A 145 -1.20 -23.73 1.47
N GLN A 146 -1.81 -24.53 0.59
CA GLN A 146 -1.62 -24.40 -0.86
C GLN A 146 -2.20 -23.08 -1.40
N ALA A 147 -3.43 -22.75 -0.98
CA ALA A 147 -4.10 -21.51 -1.40
C ALA A 147 -3.34 -20.27 -0.93
N ALA A 148 -2.94 -20.23 0.35
CA ALA A 148 -2.14 -19.13 0.89
C ALA A 148 -0.76 -19.05 0.24
N GLY A 149 -0.10 -20.19 -0.02
CA GLY A 149 1.17 -20.23 -0.74
C GLY A 149 1.07 -19.62 -2.14
N ALA A 150 -0.01 -19.93 -2.87
CA ALA A 150 -0.25 -19.37 -4.21
C ALA A 150 -0.47 -17.86 -4.18
N THR A 151 -1.25 -17.33 -3.22
CA THR A 151 -1.48 -15.88 -3.10
C THR A 151 -0.21 -15.13 -2.71
N ILE A 152 0.57 -15.67 -1.77
CA ILE A 152 1.87 -15.12 -1.37
C ILE A 152 2.83 -15.11 -2.57
N ALA A 153 2.88 -16.20 -3.34
CA ALA A 153 3.77 -16.31 -4.50
C ALA A 153 3.41 -15.25 -5.57
N VAL A 154 2.13 -15.13 -5.94
CA VAL A 154 1.69 -14.14 -6.92
C VAL A 154 1.98 -12.72 -6.43
N PHE A 155 1.68 -12.43 -5.17
CA PHE A 155 1.95 -11.13 -4.56
C PHE A 155 3.45 -10.80 -4.58
N ALA A 156 4.30 -11.73 -4.15
CA ALA A 156 5.75 -11.53 -4.11
C ALA A 156 6.35 -11.34 -5.50
N VAL A 157 5.91 -12.12 -6.50
CA VAL A 157 6.35 -11.97 -7.89
C VAL A 157 5.97 -10.59 -8.43
N MET A 158 4.71 -10.18 -8.25
CA MET A 158 4.24 -8.87 -8.73
C MET A 158 4.96 -7.73 -8.01
N LEU A 159 5.07 -7.79 -6.69
CA LEU A 159 5.77 -6.78 -5.90
C LEU A 159 7.23 -6.63 -6.33
N THR A 160 7.91 -7.75 -6.60
CA THR A 160 9.30 -7.76 -7.05
C THR A 160 9.43 -7.16 -8.46
N MET A 161 8.58 -7.57 -9.42
CA MET A 161 8.60 -7.02 -10.78
C MET A 161 8.32 -5.51 -10.80
N TYR A 162 7.41 -5.04 -9.96
CA TYR A 162 7.09 -3.60 -9.82
C TYR A 162 8.22 -2.83 -9.12
N SER A 163 8.80 -3.39 -8.06
CA SER A 163 9.90 -2.76 -7.32
C SER A 163 11.16 -2.62 -8.19
N LEU A 164 11.48 -3.67 -8.96
CA LEU A 164 12.59 -3.67 -9.91
C LEU A 164 12.32 -2.84 -11.19
N ARG A 165 11.15 -2.22 -11.31
CA ARG A 165 10.71 -1.49 -12.52
C ARG A 165 10.81 -2.32 -13.82
N ILE A 166 10.73 -3.65 -13.71
CA ILE A 166 10.61 -4.53 -14.89
C ILE A 166 9.27 -4.27 -15.57
N ILE A 167 8.22 -4.09 -14.75
CA ILE A 167 6.91 -3.60 -15.20
C ILE A 167 6.88 -2.10 -14.90
N LYS A 168 6.97 -1.28 -15.95
CA LYS A 168 6.86 0.17 -15.87
C LYS A 168 5.42 0.57 -16.18
N VAL A 169 4.68 1.01 -15.18
CA VAL A 169 3.37 1.66 -15.41
C VAL A 169 3.66 3.10 -15.80
N THR A 170 3.18 3.46 -16.98
CA THR A 170 3.24 4.80 -17.60
C THR A 170 2.53 5.84 -16.76
#